data_AF-A0A1Q3AU81-F1
#
_entry.id   AF-A0A1Q3AU81-F1
#
_cell.length_a   1.000
_cell.length_b   1.000
_cell.length_c   1.000
_cell.angle_alpha   90.00
_cell.angle_beta   90.00
_cell.angle_gamma   90.00
#
_symmetry.space_group_name_H-M   'P 1'
#
loop_
_entity.id
_entity.type
_entity.pdbx_description
1 polymer ?
#
loop_
_entity_poly.entity_id
_entity_poly.type
_entity_poly.pdbx_seq_one_letter_code
_entity_poly.pdbx_strand_id
1 'polypeptide(L)'
;SFHMTPNRDWFTTYDVKEGKVLFVDNNTLKVVWCGKVQIKMFDDEIRTLEAWHVLGLKKNLISLGVLDSHGCKFTRENGVIKVLRVALVVMKGKKIDGLYQLQGNTV
;
A
#
# COMPACT_ATOMS: atom_id res chain seq x y z
N SER A 1 0.44 -7.36 9.30
CA SER A 1 0.87 -6.94 7.94
C SER A 1 0.71 -5.44 7.85
N PHE A 2 1.50 -4.73 7.03
CA PHE A 2 1.44 -3.27 6.85
C PHE A 2 1.61 -2.93 5.37
N HIS A 3 1.23 -1.72 4.96
CA HIS A 3 1.69 -1.18 3.68
C HIS A 3 3.21 -0.98 3.72
N MET A 4 3.89 -1.12 2.59
CA MET A 4 5.35 -1.07 2.53
C MET A 4 5.81 -0.29 1.30
N THR A 5 6.87 0.49 1.46
CA THR A 5 7.52 1.23 0.37
C THR A 5 9.04 1.30 0.59
N PRO A 6 9.86 1.27 -0.47
CA PRO A 6 11.28 1.61 -0.37
C PRO A 6 11.53 3.13 -0.45
N ASN A 7 10.51 3.94 -0.75
CA ASN A 7 10.67 5.35 -1.08
C ASN A 7 10.53 6.21 0.17
N ARG A 8 11.66 6.62 0.74
CA ARG A 8 11.70 7.53 1.90
C ARG A 8 11.00 8.87 1.63
N ASP A 9 11.15 9.42 0.43
CA ASP A 9 10.73 10.80 0.14
C ASP A 9 9.21 10.95 -0.02
N TRP A 10 8.46 9.84 0.02
CA TRP A 10 6.99 9.84 -0.05
C TRP A 10 6.31 10.01 1.32
N PHE A 11 7.09 9.98 2.39
CA PHE A 11 6.59 10.07 3.75
C PHE A 11 6.38 11.52 4.19
N THR A 12 5.16 11.82 4.66
CA THR A 12 4.78 13.10 5.27
C THR A 12 5.04 13.14 6.79
N THR A 13 5.07 11.97 7.43
CA THR A 13 5.57 11.77 8.79
C THR A 13 6.60 10.66 8.77
N TYR A 14 7.58 10.68 9.67
CA TYR A 14 8.69 9.75 9.60
C TYR A 14 9.27 9.42 10.97
N ASP A 15 8.75 8.35 11.57
CA ASP A 15 9.04 7.92 12.93
C ASP A 15 9.88 6.64 12.95
N VAL A 16 10.78 6.53 13.93
CA VAL A 16 11.71 5.40 14.04
C VAL A 16 10.90 4.12 14.19
N LYS A 17 11.20 3.13 13.36
CA LYS A 17 10.65 1.78 13.50
C LYS A 17 11.66 0.75 13.08
N GLU A 18 12.36 0.20 14.06
CA GLU A 18 13.28 -0.90 13.81
C GLU A 18 12.53 -2.23 13.76
N GLY A 19 12.75 -2.98 12.69
CA GLY A 19 12.12 -4.28 12.54
C GLY A 19 12.62 -5.01 11.30
N LYS A 20 12.01 -6.16 11.04
CA LYS A 20 12.33 -7.01 9.90
C LYS A 20 11.05 -7.59 9.32
N VAL A 21 11.04 -7.80 8.00
CA VAL A 21 9.94 -8.48 7.28
C VAL A 21 10.53 -9.70 6.59
N LEU A 22 9.96 -10.87 6.87
CA LEU A 22 10.27 -12.13 6.19
C LEU A 22 9.39 -12.25 4.93
N PHE A 23 10.02 -12.52 3.80
CA PHE A 23 9.36 -12.77 2.52
C PHE A 23 9.23 -14.27 2.23
N VAL A 24 8.42 -14.61 1.23
CA VAL A 24 8.11 -16.00 0.85
C VAL A 24 9.36 -16.78 0.42
N ASP A 25 10.38 -16.10 -0.09
CA ASP A 25 11.67 -16.65 -0.48
C ASP A 25 12.64 -16.83 0.71
N ASN A 26 12.15 -16.73 1.95
CA ASN A 26 12.91 -16.69 3.20
C ASN A 26 13.92 -15.53 3.30
N ASN A 27 13.94 -14.59 2.36
CA ASN A 27 14.73 -13.40 2.50
C ASN A 27 14.10 -12.47 3.55
N THR A 28 14.94 -11.79 4.31
CA THR A 28 14.49 -10.86 5.35
C THR A 28 14.96 -9.45 5.02
N LEU A 29 14.03 -8.52 4.92
CA LEU A 29 14.33 -7.10 4.68
C LEU A 29 14.21 -6.28 5.96
N LYS A 30 15.08 -5.26 6.08
CA LYS A 30 15.10 -4.36 7.25
C LYS A 30 14.00 -3.31 7.13
N VAL A 31 13.20 -3.17 8.17
CA VAL A 31 12.33 -2.01 8.40
C VAL A 31 13.12 -1.01 9.22
N VAL A 32 13.14 0.24 8.77
CA VAL A 32 13.91 1.31 9.41
C VAL A 32 13.03 2.39 10.00
N TRP A 33 11.88 2.66 9.38
CA TRP A 33 10.99 3.76 9.74
C TRP A 33 9.54 3.41 9.38
N CYS A 34 8.60 4.15 9.94
CA CYS A 34 7.21 4.16 9.50
C CYS A 34 6.65 5.57 9.44
N GLY A 35 5.53 5.72 8.74
CA GLY A 35 4.82 6.98 8.74
C GLY A 35 3.72 7.02 7.69
N LYS A 36 3.24 8.23 7.43
CA LYS A 36 2.10 8.49 6.55
C LYS A 36 2.56 8.81 5.14
N VAL A 37 2.02 8.11 4.15
CA VAL A 37 2.21 8.37 2.72
C VAL A 37 0.89 8.86 2.12
N GLN A 38 0.95 9.94 1.35
CA GLN A 38 -0.21 10.50 0.66
C GLN A 38 -0.22 10.06 -0.80
N ILE A 39 -1.39 9.62 -1.26
CA ILE A 39 -1.59 9.15 -2.62
C ILE A 39 -2.86 9.81 -3.17
N LYS A 40 -2.73 10.44 -4.32
CA LYS A 40 -3.85 10.92 -5.12
C LYS A 40 -4.46 9.76 -5.89
N MET A 41 -5.72 9.47 -5.61
CA MET A 41 -6.45 8.32 -6.16
C MET A 41 -7.08 8.63 -7.53
N PHE A 42 -7.72 7.63 -8.14
CA PHE A 42 -8.39 7.74 -9.45
C PHE A 42 -9.52 8.78 -9.50
N ASP A 43 -10.06 9.18 -8.34
CA ASP A 43 -11.12 10.16 -8.14
C ASP A 43 -10.56 11.54 -7.73
N ASP A 44 -9.26 11.76 -7.93
CA ASP A 44 -8.51 12.95 -7.53
C ASP A 44 -8.42 13.21 -6.01
N GLU A 45 -9.06 12.37 -5.19
CA GLU A 45 -9.00 12.45 -3.73
C GLU A 45 -7.63 12.02 -3.21
N ILE A 46 -7.08 12.79 -2.27
CA ILE A 46 -5.85 12.44 -1.56
C ILE A 46 -6.21 11.55 -0.38
N ARG A 47 -5.65 10.34 -0.36
CA ARG A 47 -5.80 9.42 0.77
C ARG A 47 -4.45 9.16 1.42
N THR A 48 -4.48 9.02 2.73
CA THR A 48 -3.28 8.77 3.54
C THR A 48 -3.23 7.32 3.97
N LEU A 49 -2.07 6.68 3.80
CA LEU A 49 -1.79 5.32 4.25
C LEU A 49 -0.62 5.32 5.23
N GLU A 50 -0.74 4.54 6.30
CA GLU A 50 0.39 4.24 7.16
C GLU A 50 1.23 3.12 6.54
N ALA A 51 2.50 3.41 6.25
CA ALA A 51 3.41 2.51 5.60
C ALA A 51 4.70 2.31 6.40
N TRP A 52 5.33 1.18 6.18
CA TRP A 52 6.69 0.89 6.64
C TRP A 52 7.68 1.22 5.53
N HIS A 53 8.77 1.88 5.90
CA HIS A 53 9.91 2.05 5.04
C HIS A 53 10.80 0.81 5.16
N VAL A 54 10.85 0.03 4.07
CA VAL A 54 11.54 -1.26 4.01
C VAL A 54 12.69 -1.17 3.01
N LEU A 55 13.91 -1.31 3.49
CA LEU A 55 15.11 -1.23 2.65
C LEU A 55 15.23 -2.47 1.74
N GLY A 56 15.62 -2.26 0.49
CA GLY A 56 15.80 -3.33 -0.51
C GLY A 56 14.50 -3.86 -1.13
N LEU A 57 13.34 -3.27 -0.78
CA LEU A 57 12.06 -3.62 -1.39
C LEU A 57 12.02 -3.12 -2.85
N LYS A 58 11.62 -3.99 -3.80
CA LYS A 58 11.62 -3.66 -5.24
C LYS A 58 10.38 -2.90 -5.71
N LYS A 59 9.23 -3.10 -5.06
CA LYS A 59 7.95 -2.48 -5.41
C LYS A 59 7.18 -2.14 -4.15
N ASN A 60 6.37 -1.08 -4.20
CA ASN A 60 5.43 -0.75 -3.13
C ASN A 60 4.39 -1.88 -2.95
N LEU A 61 3.99 -2.13 -1.71
CA LEU A 61 2.97 -3.11 -1.37
C LEU A 61 1.83 -2.46 -0.61
N ILE A 62 0.62 -2.60 -1.13
CA ILE A 62 -0.60 -2.23 -0.43
C ILE A 62 -1.22 -3.52 0.11
N SER A 63 -1.13 -3.71 1.43
CA SER A 63 -1.68 -4.89 2.08
C SER A 63 -3.21 -4.86 2.09
N LEU A 64 -3.82 -5.85 1.43
CA LEU A 64 -5.27 -6.06 1.49
C LEU A 64 -5.73 -6.42 2.89
N GLY A 65 -4.95 -7.19 3.66
CA GLY A 65 -5.29 -7.54 5.04
C GLY A 65 -5.34 -6.33 5.98
N VAL A 66 -4.51 -5.31 5.73
CA VAL A 66 -4.61 -4.03 6.46
C VAL A 66 -5.88 -3.30 6.07
N LEU A 67 -6.21 -3.23 4.78
CA LEU A 67 -7.43 -2.58 4.34
C LEU A 67 -8.68 -3.28 4.90
N ASP A 68 -8.66 -4.61 4.94
CA ASP A 68 -9.71 -5.45 5.52
C ASP A 68 -9.90 -5.18 7.02
N SER A 69 -8.81 -5.13 7.79
CA SER A 69 -8.87 -4.78 9.22
C SER A 69 -9.40 -3.36 9.46
N HIS A 70 -9.30 -2.47 8.48
CA HIS A 70 -9.89 -1.14 8.50
C HIS A 70 -11.33 -1.11 7.94
N GLY A 71 -11.97 -2.26 7.73
CA GLY A 71 -13.37 -2.38 7.31
C GLY A 71 -13.59 -2.17 5.81
N CYS A 72 -12.55 -2.30 4.98
CA CYS A 72 -12.71 -2.23 3.54
C CYS A 72 -13.20 -3.56 2.97
N LYS A 73 -14.08 -3.49 1.97
CA LYS A 73 -14.49 -4.62 1.12
C LYS A 73 -13.74 -4.58 -0.20
N PHE A 74 -13.64 -5.72 -0.86
CA PHE A 74 -12.96 -5.84 -2.15
C PHE A 74 -13.89 -6.48 -3.16
N THR A 75 -14.02 -5.86 -4.34
CA THR A 75 -14.66 -6.48 -5.49
C THR A 75 -13.67 -6.60 -6.63
N ARG A 76 -13.83 -7.63 -7.45
CA ARG A 76 -12.97 -7.89 -8.59
C ARG A 76 -13.79 -8.27 -9.80
N GLU A 77 -13.59 -7.55 -10.89
CA GLU A 77 -14.30 -7.79 -12.15
C GLU A 77 -13.45 -7.31 -13.32
N ASN A 78 -13.40 -8.08 -14.42
CA ASN A 78 -12.72 -7.71 -15.67
C ASN A 78 -11.27 -7.21 -15.47
N GLY A 79 -10.53 -7.86 -14.56
CA GLY A 79 -9.15 -7.49 -14.25
C GLY A 79 -8.98 -6.20 -13.44
N VAL A 80 -10.06 -5.62 -12.91
CA VAL A 80 -10.02 -4.48 -12.01
C VAL A 80 -10.35 -4.95 -10.60
N ILE A 81 -9.56 -4.51 -9.61
CA ILE A 81 -9.92 -4.60 -8.19
C ILE A 81 -10.43 -3.24 -7.73
N LYS A 82 -11.52 -3.24 -6.97
CA LYS A 82 -12.04 -2.05 -6.27
C LYS A 82 -11.95 -2.31 -4.78
N VAL A 83 -11.39 -1.36 -4.04
CA VAL A 83 -11.44 -1.32 -2.58
C VAL A 83 -12.57 -0.37 -2.21
N LEU A 84 -13.51 -0.85 -1.41
CA LEU A 84 -14.68 -0.10 -0.99
C LEU A 84 -14.63 0.14 0.51
N ARG A 85 -14.97 1.35 0.94
CA ARG A 85 -15.30 1.65 2.33
C ARG A 85 -16.79 1.94 2.36
N VAL A 86 -17.56 1.08 3.03
CA VAL A 86 -19.03 1.09 2.95
C VAL A 86 -19.49 0.91 1.49
N ALA A 87 -20.05 1.94 0.85
CA ALA A 87 -20.50 1.92 -0.54
C ALA A 87 -19.57 2.71 -1.48
N LEU A 88 -18.58 3.43 -0.95
CA LEU A 88 -17.68 4.27 -1.74
C LEU A 88 -16.47 3.48 -2.20
N VAL A 89 -16.14 3.54 -3.50
CA VAL A 89 -14.89 3.02 -4.02
C VAL A 89 -13.77 3.99 -3.65
N VAL A 90 -12.90 3.57 -2.74
CA VAL A 90 -11.79 4.42 -2.22
C VAL A 90 -10.48 4.15 -2.93
N MET A 91 -10.30 2.99 -3.56
CA MET A 91 -9.15 2.69 -4.41
C MET A 91 -9.55 1.78 -5.56
N LYS A 92 -8.83 1.90 -6.68
CA LYS A 92 -8.90 0.98 -7.81
C LYS A 92 -7.52 0.48 -8.17
N GLY A 93 -7.43 -0.76 -8.61
CA GLY A 93 -6.22 -1.31 -9.20
C GLY A 93 -6.52 -2.07 -10.47
N LYS A 94 -5.62 -2.00 -11.45
CA LYS A 94 -5.70 -2.76 -12.70
C LYS A 94 -4.74 -3.94 -12.63
N LYS A 95 -5.19 -5.12 -13.04
CA LYS A 95 -4.36 -6.33 -13.12
C LYS A 95 -3.38 -6.20 -14.29
N ILE A 96 -2.10 -6.28 -13.99
CA ILE A 96 -0.98 -6.27 -14.94
C ILE A 96 0.02 -7.31 -14.43
N ASP A 97 0.40 -8.28 -15.28
CA ASP A 97 1.36 -9.35 -14.96
C ASP A 97 1.07 -10.08 -13.63
N GLY A 98 -0.22 -10.36 -13.39
CA GLY A 98 -0.66 -11.07 -12.19
C GLY A 98 -0.84 -10.20 -10.93
N LEU A 99 -0.39 -8.94 -10.94
CA LEU A 99 -0.51 -8.01 -9.80
C LEU A 99 -1.55 -6.92 -10.07
N TYR A 100 -2.20 -6.41 -9.03
CA TYR A 100 -3.03 -5.20 -9.14
C TYR A 100 -2.17 -3.97 -8.91
N GLN A 101 -1.92 -3.22 -9.99
CA GLN A 101 -1.28 -1.92 -9.90
C GLN A 101 -2.33 -0.87 -9.53
N LEU A 102 -2.07 -0.09 -8.48
CA LEU A 102 -2.94 0.99 -8.05
C LEU A 102 -3.15 2.01 -9.19
N GLN A 103 -4.39 2.46 -9.38
CA GLN A 103 -4.72 3.62 -10.20
C GLN A 103 -4.67 4.87 -9.33
N GLY A 104 -3.48 5.45 -9.21
CA GLY A 104 -3.21 6.64 -8.41
C GLY A 104 -1.73 6.95 -8.44
N ASN A 105 -1.36 8.15 -7.99
CA ASN A 105 0.02 8.62 -7.97
C ASN A 105 0.34 9.22 -6.60
N THR A 106 1.60 9.15 -6.20
CA THR A 106 2.10 9.87 -5.02
C THR A 106 2.01 11.38 -5.25
N VAL A 107 1.70 12.12 -4.20
CA VAL A 107 1.62 13.60 -4.20
C VAL A 107 3.02 14.20 -4.10
#